data_AF-A0A7M2XUT5-F1
#
_entry.id   AF-A0A7M2XUT5-F1
#
_cell.length_a   1.000
_cell.length_b   1.000
_cell.length_c   1.000
_cell.angle_alpha   90.00
_cell.angle_beta   90.00
_cell.angle_gamma   90.00
#
_symmetry.space_group_name_H-M   'P 1'
#
loop_
_entity.id
_entity.type
_entity.pdbx_description
1 polymer ?
#
loop_
_entity_poly.entity_id
_entity_poly.type
_entity_poly.pdbx_seq_one_letter_code
_entity_poly.pdbx_strand_id
1 'polypeptide(L)'
;MRSKWTKQAYTEMPLPDLFGDGKNYVAKFINVQVVDSDSLDPEIRVATLSQLGVNLLLQRWVYHNTRVAIKTSTYDDQTFGPFNEAELLEDWMGEFPAKEDALLEFDKWIRDGNPSKQDKLKNTQSASGVRREMREYLKKLKKITALNSE
;
A
#
# COMPACT_ATOMS: atom_id res chain seq x y z
N MET A 1 -20.40 -9.26 16.40
CA MET A 1 -19.14 -9.30 15.63
C MET A 1 -19.09 -8.09 14.68
N ARG A 2 -18.43 -7.00 15.08
CA ARG A 2 -18.29 -5.74 14.29
C ARG A 2 -17.21 -5.85 13.20
N SER A 3 -16.99 -7.04 12.65
CA SER A 3 -15.92 -7.32 11.68
C SER A 3 -16.31 -7.13 10.21
N LYS A 4 -17.61 -6.96 9.91
CA LYS A 4 -18.09 -6.71 8.54
C LYS A 4 -18.06 -5.22 8.24
N TRP A 5 -16.91 -4.71 7.82
CA TRP A 5 -16.67 -3.28 7.60
C TRP A 5 -17.66 -2.64 6.62
N THR A 6 -18.10 -3.40 5.60
CA THR A 6 -19.05 -2.97 4.58
C THR A 6 -20.49 -2.76 5.09
N LYS A 7 -20.79 -3.21 6.31
CA LYS A 7 -22.12 -3.13 6.92
C LYS A 7 -22.21 -2.11 8.06
N GLN A 8 -21.16 -1.32 8.27
CA GLN A 8 -21.05 -0.39 9.39
C GLN A 8 -21.37 1.03 8.93
N ALA A 9 -21.79 1.89 9.86
CA ALA A 9 -22.11 3.26 9.55
C ALA A 9 -20.90 4.00 8.97
N TYR A 10 -21.12 4.90 8.01
CA TYR A 10 -20.05 5.71 7.42
C TYR A 10 -19.38 6.67 8.40
N THR A 11 -20.00 6.88 9.58
CA THR A 11 -19.44 7.67 10.68
C THR A 11 -18.35 6.95 11.48
N GLU A 12 -18.21 5.64 11.31
CA GLU A 12 -17.32 4.81 12.13
C GLU A 12 -16.33 4.02 11.28
N MET A 13 -15.08 3.98 11.73
CA MET A 13 -14.05 3.11 11.20
C MET A 13 -13.70 2.02 12.24
N PRO A 14 -14.42 0.89 12.28
CA PRO A 14 -14.14 -0.16 13.24
C PRO A 14 -12.84 -0.88 12.90
N LEU A 15 -12.01 -1.05 13.93
CA LEU A 15 -10.74 -1.75 13.95
C LEU A 15 -10.84 -2.83 15.04
N PRO A 16 -11.57 -3.93 14.77
CA PRO A 16 -11.72 -5.00 15.74
C PRO A 16 -10.37 -5.67 16.00
N ASP A 17 -10.09 -5.98 17.26
CA ASP A 17 -8.92 -6.76 17.69
C ASP A 17 -7.57 -6.15 17.24
N LEU A 18 -7.49 -4.82 17.18
CA LEU A 18 -6.32 -4.09 16.66
C LEU A 18 -5.01 -4.44 17.38
N PHE A 19 -5.06 -4.80 18.66
CA PHE A 19 -3.91 -5.17 19.47
C PHE A 19 -3.94 -6.64 19.93
N GLY A 20 -4.81 -7.48 19.36
CA GLY A 20 -4.94 -8.88 19.77
C GLY A 20 -5.50 -9.10 21.19
N ASP A 21 -6.13 -8.08 21.78
CA ASP A 21 -6.64 -8.10 23.15
C ASP A 21 -8.15 -8.37 23.24
N GLY A 22 -8.78 -8.74 22.12
CA GLY A 22 -10.21 -9.05 22.03
C GLY A 22 -11.12 -7.83 22.11
N LYS A 23 -10.58 -6.60 22.16
CA LYS A 23 -11.37 -5.37 22.22
C LYS A 23 -11.69 -4.82 20.84
N ASN A 24 -12.70 -3.95 20.78
CA ASN A 24 -13.07 -3.25 19.55
C ASN A 24 -12.55 -1.81 19.61
N TYR A 25 -11.80 -1.42 18.58
CA TYR A 25 -11.30 -0.05 18.42
C TYR A 25 -12.07 0.65 17.31
N VAL A 26 -12.09 1.98 17.34
CA VAL A 26 -12.70 2.82 16.30
C VAL A 26 -11.81 4.03 16.06
N ALA A 27 -11.53 4.36 14.80
CA ALA A 27 -10.82 5.60 14.48
C ALA A 27 -11.75 6.82 14.67
N LYS A 28 -11.24 7.86 15.34
CA LYS A 28 -11.95 9.14 15.53
C LYS A 28 -11.50 10.13 14.46
N PHE A 29 -12.41 10.53 13.58
CA PHE A 29 -12.10 11.47 12.50
C PHE A 29 -12.08 12.96 12.90
N ILE A 30 -12.54 13.28 14.11
CA ILE A 30 -12.63 14.66 14.62
C ILE A 30 -11.29 15.23 15.15
N ASN A 31 -10.33 14.36 15.48
CA ASN A 31 -9.07 14.74 16.13
C ASN A 31 -7.87 14.27 15.30
N VAL A 32 -7.76 14.73 14.06
CA VAL A 32 -6.54 14.50 13.26
C VAL A 32 -5.41 15.32 13.86
N GLN A 33 -4.30 14.64 14.16
CA GLN A 33 -3.12 15.24 14.75
C GLN A 33 -1.94 15.12 13.80
N VAL A 34 -1.11 16.16 13.77
CA VAL A 34 0.21 16.10 13.17
C VAL A 34 1.16 15.62 14.25
N VAL A 35 1.96 14.61 13.94
CA VAL A 35 2.96 14.03 14.83
C VAL A 35 4.33 14.14 14.17
N ASP A 36 5.37 14.30 14.97
CA ASP A 36 6.74 14.30 14.48
C ASP A 36 7.13 12.88 14.03
N SER A 37 7.84 12.75 12.92
CA SER A 37 8.33 11.47 12.43
C SER A 37 9.23 10.78 13.47
N ASP A 38 10.06 11.56 14.17
CA ASP A 38 10.97 11.04 15.20
C ASP A 38 10.23 10.56 16.47
N SER A 39 8.95 10.91 16.62
CA SER A 39 8.10 10.43 17.71
C SER A 39 7.43 9.09 17.44
N LEU A 40 7.53 8.58 16.21
CA LEU A 40 6.96 7.31 15.80
C LEU A 40 8.03 6.21 15.92
N ASP A 41 7.68 5.13 16.61
CA ASP A 41 8.50 3.92 16.64
C ASP A 41 8.12 3.01 15.46
N PRO A 42 8.98 2.87 14.43
CA PRO A 42 8.68 2.02 13.28
C PRO A 42 8.64 0.53 13.63
N GLU A 43 9.25 0.10 14.75
CA GLU A 43 9.19 -1.29 15.22
C GLU A 43 7.81 -1.63 15.82
N ILE A 44 7.05 -0.62 16.25
CA ILE A 44 5.71 -0.78 16.84
C ILE A 44 4.62 -0.56 15.79
N ARG A 45 4.70 -1.31 14.68
CA ARG A 45 3.63 -1.33 13.66
C ARG A 45 2.54 -2.34 14.05
N VAL A 46 1.41 -1.85 14.54
CA VAL A 46 0.32 -2.72 15.05
C VAL A 46 -0.64 -3.24 13.99
N ALA A 47 -0.78 -2.55 12.85
CA ALA A 47 -1.61 -3.01 11.73
C ALA A 47 -1.26 -2.30 10.42
N THR A 48 -1.65 -2.91 9.31
CA THR A 48 -1.65 -2.32 7.96
C THR A 48 -3.04 -2.43 7.34
N LEU A 49 -3.42 -1.43 6.55
CA LEU A 49 -4.68 -1.45 5.83
C LEU A 49 -4.49 -2.10 4.46
N SER A 50 -5.36 -3.05 4.11
CA SER A 50 -5.50 -3.52 2.73
C SER A 50 -6.05 -2.40 1.85
N GLN A 51 -5.97 -2.56 0.52
CA GLN A 51 -6.56 -1.61 -0.44
C GLN A 51 -8.04 -1.32 -0.15
N LEU A 52 -8.82 -2.36 0.15
CA LEU A 52 -10.22 -2.20 0.59
C LEU A 52 -10.32 -1.39 1.89
N GLY A 53 -9.42 -1.63 2.84
CA GLY A 53 -9.31 -0.86 4.08
C GLY A 53 -9.04 0.62 3.84
N VAL A 54 -8.13 0.95 2.91
CA VAL A 54 -7.85 2.32 2.46
C VAL A 54 -9.07 2.94 1.79
N ASN A 55 -9.72 2.24 0.87
CA ASN A 55 -10.94 2.71 0.20
C ASN A 55 -12.07 3.02 1.20
N LEU A 56 -12.21 2.19 2.23
CA LEU A 56 -13.19 2.41 3.30
C LEU A 56 -12.78 3.58 4.21
N LEU A 57 -11.49 3.74 4.51
CA LEU A 57 -10.97 4.90 5.24
C LEU A 57 -11.30 6.20 4.49
N LEU A 58 -11.01 6.26 3.19
CA LEU A 58 -11.29 7.42 2.35
C LEU A 58 -12.78 7.72 2.25
N GLN A 59 -13.62 6.70 2.07
CA GLN A 59 -15.08 6.85 2.06
C GLN A 59 -15.58 7.47 3.38
N ARG A 60 -15.11 6.95 4.52
CA ARG A 60 -15.52 7.42 5.86
C ARG A 60 -14.99 8.84 6.13
N TRP A 61 -13.78 9.14 5.69
CA TRP A 61 -13.18 10.47 5.79
C TRP A 61 -13.96 11.51 4.99
N VAL A 62 -14.24 11.23 3.72
CA VAL A 62 -15.03 12.14 2.87
C VAL A 62 -16.45 12.30 3.42
N TYR A 63 -17.09 11.21 3.84
CA TYR A 63 -18.41 11.27 4.46
C TYR A 63 -18.40 12.09 5.75
N HIS A 64 -17.37 11.95 6.60
CA HIS A 64 -17.24 12.74 7.82
C HIS A 64 -17.22 14.25 7.53
N ASN A 65 -16.49 14.67 6.50
CA ASN A 65 -16.30 16.07 6.14
C ASN A 65 -17.47 16.67 5.33
N THR A 66 -18.11 15.87 4.49
CA THR A 66 -19.05 16.37 3.46
C THR A 66 -20.46 15.81 3.57
N ARG A 67 -20.65 14.74 4.37
CA ARG A 67 -21.87 13.91 4.42
C ARG A 67 -22.26 13.24 3.10
N VAL A 68 -21.40 13.32 2.08
CA VAL A 68 -21.59 12.62 0.81
C VAL A 68 -20.99 11.21 0.90
N ALA A 69 -21.78 10.20 0.57
CA ALA A 69 -21.34 8.81 0.50
C ALA A 69 -20.96 8.47 -0.95
N ILE A 70 -19.65 8.34 -1.21
CA ILE A 70 -19.11 7.91 -2.51
C ILE A 70 -18.83 6.41 -2.45
N LYS A 71 -19.06 5.69 -3.55
CA LYS A 71 -18.80 4.24 -3.63
C LYS A 71 -17.30 3.95 -3.51
N THR A 72 -16.95 2.86 -2.82
CA THR A 72 -15.54 2.43 -2.66
C THR A 72 -14.83 2.17 -3.99
N SER A 73 -15.55 1.73 -5.03
CA SER A 73 -15.00 1.53 -6.37
C SER A 73 -14.45 2.81 -7.00
N THR A 74 -15.06 3.97 -6.71
CA THR A 74 -14.55 5.26 -7.22
C THR A 74 -13.22 5.65 -6.59
N TYR A 75 -13.00 5.28 -5.32
CA TYR A 75 -11.69 5.45 -4.68
C TYR A 75 -10.69 4.41 -5.19
N ASP A 76 -11.16 3.20 -5.50
CA ASP A 76 -10.32 2.15 -6.07
C ASP A 76 -9.68 2.59 -7.38
N ASP A 77 -10.45 3.24 -8.27
CA ASP A 77 -9.95 3.78 -9.54
C ASP A 77 -8.74 4.73 -9.36
N GLN A 78 -8.64 5.41 -8.22
CA GLN A 78 -7.56 6.36 -7.92
C GLN A 78 -6.45 5.75 -7.07
N THR A 79 -6.78 4.78 -6.20
CA THR A 79 -5.82 4.17 -5.27
C THR A 79 -5.15 2.92 -5.84
N PHE A 80 -5.72 2.30 -6.87
CA PHE A 80 -5.20 1.07 -7.47
C PHE A 80 -3.73 1.21 -7.89
N GLY A 81 -3.40 2.24 -8.68
CA GLY A 81 -2.02 2.48 -9.12
C GLY A 81 -1.03 2.62 -7.97
N PRO A 82 -1.21 3.60 -7.06
CA PRO A 82 -0.34 3.78 -5.89
C PRO A 82 -0.23 2.54 -5.01
N PHE A 83 -1.32 1.79 -4.81
CA PHE A 83 -1.29 0.56 -4.01
C PHE A 83 -0.47 -0.54 -4.69
N ASN A 84 -0.64 -0.73 -6.00
CA ASN A 84 0.15 -1.68 -6.78
C ASN A 84 1.63 -1.31 -6.80
N GLU A 85 1.97 -0.02 -6.82
CA GLU A 85 3.35 0.45 -6.74
C GLU A 85 3.96 0.18 -5.36
N ALA A 86 3.21 0.44 -4.28
CA ALA A 86 3.66 0.16 -2.92
C ALA A 86 3.90 -1.34 -2.68
N GLU A 87 2.98 -2.21 -3.13
CA GLU A 87 3.19 -3.67 -3.07
C GLU A 87 4.42 -4.10 -3.88
N LEU A 88 4.60 -3.53 -5.08
CA LEU A 88 5.74 -3.87 -5.93
C LEU A 88 7.07 -3.43 -5.30
N LEU A 89 7.08 -2.28 -4.62
CA LEU A 89 8.24 -1.81 -3.87
C LEU A 89 8.54 -2.73 -2.68
N GLU A 90 7.53 -3.18 -1.94
CA GLU A 90 7.71 -4.11 -0.83
C GLU A 90 8.34 -5.44 -1.31
N ASP A 91 7.79 -6.02 -2.36
CA ASP A 91 8.35 -7.22 -3.01
C ASP A 91 9.80 -6.98 -3.47
N TRP A 92 10.05 -5.84 -4.11
CA TRP A 92 11.38 -5.45 -4.57
C TRP A 92 12.38 -5.38 -3.42
N MET A 93 12.06 -4.66 -2.36
CA MET A 93 12.94 -4.51 -1.19
C MET A 93 13.22 -5.84 -0.49
N GLY A 94 12.26 -6.76 -0.48
CA GLY A 94 12.43 -8.11 0.07
C GLY A 94 13.34 -9.00 -0.78
N GLU A 95 13.36 -8.79 -2.10
CA GLU A 95 14.07 -9.65 -3.04
C GLU A 95 15.38 -9.08 -3.59
N PHE A 96 15.62 -7.78 -3.47
CA PHE A 96 16.77 -7.11 -4.08
C PHE A 96 18.10 -7.49 -3.37
N PRO A 97 19.17 -7.87 -4.10
CA PRO A 97 20.41 -8.36 -3.49
C PRO A 97 21.18 -7.34 -2.63
N ALA A 98 21.23 -6.06 -3.03
CA ALA A 98 21.98 -4.99 -2.35
C ALA A 98 21.01 -3.96 -1.75
N LYS A 99 20.76 -4.06 -0.44
CA LYS A 99 19.66 -3.33 0.22
C LYS A 99 19.85 -1.82 0.21
N GLU A 100 21.10 -1.35 0.21
CA GLU A 100 21.47 0.06 0.26
C GLU A 100 21.05 0.81 -1.01
N ASP A 101 21.15 0.15 -2.17
CA ASP A 101 20.82 0.73 -3.48
C ASP A 101 19.41 0.37 -3.97
N ALA A 102 18.73 -0.55 -3.27
CA ALA A 102 17.47 -1.15 -3.71
C ALA A 102 16.39 -0.10 -4.01
N LEU A 103 16.26 0.93 -3.17
CA LEU A 103 15.26 1.98 -3.33
C LEU A 103 15.55 2.88 -4.53
N LEU A 104 16.80 3.31 -4.69
CA LEU A 104 17.23 4.14 -5.81
C LEU A 104 17.05 3.41 -7.15
N GLU A 105 17.39 2.12 -7.18
CA GLU A 105 17.24 1.30 -8.38
C GLU A 105 15.77 1.02 -8.69
N PHE A 106 14.92 0.79 -7.69
CA PHE A 106 13.47 0.69 -7.89
C PHE A 106 12.91 1.95 -8.54
N ASP A 107 13.25 3.12 -7.99
CA ASP A 107 12.78 4.43 -8.46
C ASP A 107 13.16 4.69 -9.93
N LYS A 108 14.35 4.24 -10.33
CA LYS A 108 14.80 4.29 -11.72
C LYS A 108 14.05 3.28 -12.58
N TRP A 109 13.93 2.04 -12.13
CA TRP A 109 13.32 0.94 -12.87
C TRP A 109 11.82 1.17 -13.13
N ILE A 110 11.09 1.69 -12.15
CA ILE A 110 9.65 1.91 -12.25
C ILE A 110 9.29 3.07 -13.19
N ARG A 111 10.15 4.10 -13.27
CA ARG A 111 9.98 5.26 -14.15
C ARG A 111 10.49 5.02 -15.57
N ASP A 112 11.22 3.94 -15.81
CA ASP A 112 11.76 3.59 -17.12
C ASP A 112 10.68 3.11 -18.12
N GLY A 113 10.81 3.53 -19.39
CA GLY A 113 9.90 3.23 -20.50
C GLY A 113 8.91 4.35 -20.86
N ASN A 114 8.19 4.19 -21.98
CA ASN A 114 7.12 5.11 -22.41
C ASN A 114 5.92 4.32 -22.99
N PRO A 115 4.75 4.26 -22.32
CA PRO A 115 4.51 4.78 -20.98
C PRO A 115 5.38 4.07 -19.92
N SER A 116 5.66 4.78 -18.83
CA SER A 116 6.46 4.24 -17.73
C SER A 116 5.81 2.98 -17.12
N LYS A 117 6.60 2.14 -16.43
CA LYS A 117 6.02 0.99 -15.70
C LYS A 117 5.08 1.47 -14.59
N GLN A 118 5.40 2.59 -13.96
CA GLN A 118 4.52 3.28 -13.00
C GLN A 118 3.14 3.58 -13.60
N ASP A 119 3.10 4.14 -14.82
CA ASP A 119 1.84 4.41 -15.51
C ASP A 119 1.08 3.13 -15.87
N LYS A 120 1.81 2.07 -16.26
CA LYS A 120 1.21 0.75 -16.51
C LYS A 120 0.61 0.12 -15.25
N LEU A 121 1.12 0.42 -14.05
CA LEU A 121 0.54 -0.07 -12.79
C LEU A 121 -0.83 0.54 -12.48
N LYS A 122 -1.16 1.71 -13.03
CA LYS A 122 -2.48 2.35 -12.88
C LYS A 122 -3.59 1.56 -13.57
N ASN A 123 -3.24 0.69 -14.52
CA ASN A 123 -4.20 -0.11 -15.28
C ASN A 123 -4.15 -1.57 -14.85
N THR A 124 -5.29 -2.10 -14.42
CA THR A 124 -5.46 -3.48 -13.95
C THR A 124 -5.00 -4.54 -14.95
N GLN A 125 -5.18 -4.29 -16.25
CA GLN A 125 -4.81 -5.26 -17.30
C GLN A 125 -3.29 -5.37 -17.48
N SER A 126 -2.54 -4.29 -17.24
CA SER A 126 -1.08 -4.26 -17.41
C SER A 126 -0.29 -4.48 -16.12
N ALA A 127 -0.90 -4.29 -14.94
CA ALA A 127 -0.21 -4.40 -13.65
C ALA A 127 0.42 -5.79 -13.40
N SER A 128 -0.22 -6.86 -13.86
CA SER A 128 0.33 -8.22 -13.76
C SER A 128 1.58 -8.42 -14.64
N GLY A 129 1.63 -7.75 -15.79
CA GLY A 129 2.78 -7.73 -16.69
C GLY A 129 4.00 -7.08 -16.03
N VAL A 130 3.80 -5.92 -15.40
CA VAL A 130 4.87 -5.20 -14.68
C VAL A 130 5.44 -6.04 -13.53
N ARG A 131 4.58 -6.72 -12.75
CA ARG A 131 5.03 -7.66 -11.70
C ARG A 131 5.89 -8.80 -12.26
N ARG A 132 5.57 -9.31 -13.45
CA ARG A 132 6.38 -10.34 -14.12
C ARG A 132 7.72 -9.77 -14.56
N GLU A 133 7.74 -8.59 -15.16
CA GLU A 133 8.98 -7.91 -15.56
C GLU A 133 9.91 -7.68 -14.36
N MET A 134 9.36 -7.29 -13.20
CA MET A 134 10.13 -7.15 -11.97
C MET A 134 10.82 -8.46 -11.58
N ARG A 135 10.06 -9.56 -11.48
CA ARG A 135 10.62 -10.86 -11.09
C ARG A 135 11.73 -11.33 -12.04
N GLU A 136 11.56 -11.10 -13.34
CA GLU A 136 12.59 -11.41 -14.34
C GLU A 136 13.85 -10.55 -14.16
N TYR A 137 13.68 -9.26 -13.84
CA TYR A 137 14.78 -8.34 -13.56
C TYR A 137 15.58 -8.79 -12.34
N LEU A 138 14.91 -9.03 -11.21
CA LEU A 138 15.53 -9.47 -9.96
C LEU A 138 16.24 -10.82 -10.11
N LYS A 139 15.65 -11.75 -10.87
CA LYS A 139 16.28 -13.04 -11.18
C LYS A 139 17.59 -12.88 -11.95
N LYS A 140 17.65 -11.96 -12.91
CA LYS A 140 18.89 -11.66 -13.67
C LYS A 140 19.96 -11.06 -12.75
N LEU A 141 19.58 -10.11 -11.90
CA LEU A 141 20.50 -9.49 -10.95
C LEU A 141 21.09 -10.50 -9.96
N LYS A 142 20.26 -11.38 -9.40
CA LYS A 142 20.70 -12.48 -8.51
C LYS A 142 21.73 -13.38 -9.20
N LYS A 143 21.50 -13.73 -10.47
CA LYS A 143 22.44 -14.56 -11.25
C LYS A 143 23.78 -13.85 -11.50
N ILE A 144 23.77 -12.57 -11.84
CA ILE A 144 24.99 -11.77 -12.06
C ILE A 144 25.78 -11.65 -10.76
N THR A 145 25.10 -11.38 -9.65
CA THR A 145 25.74 -11.25 -8.33
C THR A 145 26.42 -12.56 -7.92
N ALA A 146 25.74 -13.71 -8.13
CA ALA A 146 26.31 -15.02 -7.83
C ALA A 146 27.55 -15.36 -8.68
N LEU A 147 27.57 -14.95 -9.95
CA LEU A 147 28.73 -15.16 -10.85
C LEU A 147 29.93 -14.28 -10.49
N ASN A 148 29.70 -13.11 -9.89
CA ASN A 148 30.78 -12.19 -9.48
C ASN A 148 31.34 -12.51 -8.08
N SER A 149 30.75 -13.46 -7.36
CA SER A 149 31.20 -13.93 -6.05
C SER A 149 32.00 -15.24 -6.11
N GLU A 150 32.16 -15.84 -7.29
CA GLU A 150 33.05 -16.99 -7.58
C GLU A 150 34.38 -16.51 -8.16
#